data_AF-A0A9D8CCD7-F1
#
_entry.id   AF-A0A9D8CCD7-F1
#
_cell.length_a   1.000
_cell.length_b   1.000
_cell.length_c   1.000
_cell.angle_alpha   90.00
_cell.angle_beta   90.00
_cell.angle_gamma   90.00
#
_symmetry.space_group_name_H-M   'P 1'
#
loop_
_entity.id
_entity.type
_entity.pdbx_description
1 polymer ?
#
loop_
_entity_poly.entity_id
_entity_poly.type
_entity_poly.pdbx_seq_one_letter_code
_entity_poly.pdbx_strand_id
1 'polypeptide(L)'
;MFRFVCMVLLMVAAPPALAGWKEGDAAYRNKQFEEALKELLPLAEMGHDRAQYRVARILFGGMGGVKQNKPEGLKWLRRSADAGNVDAQYALGTLYAKGEGVNQDPVFAFMWFAISANKGFQDSIRARETMRKSMTRGQIDEGERLARNWQPKR
;
A
#
# COMPACT_ATOMS: atom_id res chain seq x y z
N MET A 1 33.33 -32.11 40.42
CA MET A 1 32.95 -30.70 40.65
C MET A 1 32.92 -30.01 39.30
N PHE A 2 31.76 -29.43 38.93
CA PHE A 2 31.59 -28.22 38.10
C PHE A 2 32.23 -28.19 36.69
N ARG A 3 31.58 -27.74 35.61
CA ARG A 3 30.24 -27.23 35.34
C ARG A 3 30.26 -26.86 33.82
N PHE A 4 29.14 -27.08 33.14
CA PHE A 4 28.65 -26.33 31.96
C PHE A 4 29.28 -26.57 30.58
N VAL A 5 28.59 -27.46 29.85
CA VAL A 5 28.32 -27.35 28.41
C VAL A 5 27.91 -25.91 28.07
N CYS A 6 28.80 -25.14 27.45
CA CYS A 6 28.44 -23.89 26.81
C CYS A 6 27.92 -24.22 25.41
N MET A 7 26.62 -24.50 25.37
CA MET A 7 25.82 -24.49 24.15
C MET A 7 25.97 -23.08 23.54
N VAL A 8 26.87 -22.94 22.57
CA VAL A 8 26.93 -21.75 21.72
C VAL A 8 25.63 -21.74 20.94
N LEU A 9 24.66 -21.00 21.49
CA LEU A 9 23.40 -20.70 20.86
C LEU A 9 23.74 -19.95 19.57
N LEU A 10 23.73 -20.68 18.46
CA LEU A 10 23.66 -20.11 17.12
C LEU A 10 22.48 -19.14 17.11
N MET A 11 22.77 -17.85 17.29
CA MET A 11 21.87 -16.80 16.85
C MET A 11 21.77 -16.98 15.34
N VAL A 12 20.72 -17.67 14.90
CA VAL A 12 20.29 -17.60 13.52
C VAL A 12 19.93 -16.15 13.31
N ALA A 13 20.88 -15.36 12.79
CA ALA A 13 20.58 -14.07 12.23
C ALA A 13 19.47 -14.33 11.21
N ALA A 14 18.27 -13.84 11.52
CA ALA A 14 17.16 -13.93 10.60
C ALA A 14 17.66 -13.33 9.28
N PRO A 15 17.44 -14.00 8.13
CA PRO A 15 17.89 -13.47 6.85
C PRO A 15 17.42 -12.01 6.74
N PRO A 16 18.27 -11.07 6.25
CA PRO A 16 18.02 -9.63 6.31
C PRO A 16 16.63 -9.20 5.81
N ALA A 17 16.03 -9.99 4.93
CA ALA A 17 14.68 -9.78 4.41
C ALA A 17 13.55 -9.91 5.45
N LEU A 18 13.69 -10.76 6.47
CA LEU A 18 12.65 -10.97 7.50
C LEU A 18 12.74 -9.96 8.66
N ALA A 19 13.91 -9.33 8.83
CA ALA A 19 14.23 -8.32 9.85
C ALA A 19 14.13 -6.87 9.34
N GLY A 20 13.64 -6.64 8.11
CA GLY A 20 13.36 -5.29 7.60
C GLY A 20 11.91 -4.88 7.77
N TRP A 21 10.96 -5.79 7.47
CA TRP A 21 9.54 -5.42 7.45
C TRP A 21 8.97 -5.21 8.85
N LYS A 22 9.29 -6.09 9.80
CA LYS A 22 8.70 -6.02 11.15
C LYS A 22 9.15 -4.75 11.86
N GLU A 23 10.42 -4.42 11.72
CA GLU A 23 11.11 -3.29 12.31
C GLU A 23 10.63 -2.00 11.67
N GLY A 24 10.61 -1.94 10.33
CA GLY A 24 10.08 -0.80 9.59
C GLY A 24 8.59 -0.56 9.83
N ASP A 25 7.76 -1.61 9.90
CA ASP A 25 6.34 -1.48 10.20
C ASP A 25 6.09 -1.14 11.69
N ALA A 26 6.91 -1.65 12.61
CA ALA A 26 6.86 -1.25 14.02
C ALA A 26 7.21 0.24 14.17
N ALA A 27 8.29 0.70 13.55
CA ALA A 27 8.68 2.11 13.51
C ALA A 27 7.54 2.97 12.93
N TYR A 28 6.91 2.53 11.83
CA TYR A 28 5.75 3.21 11.24
C TYR A 28 4.59 3.35 12.23
N ARG A 29 4.22 2.25 12.91
CA ARG A 29 3.13 2.24 13.92
C ARG A 29 3.46 3.13 15.12
N ASN A 30 4.74 3.21 15.49
CA ASN A 30 5.26 4.06 16.56
C ASN A 30 5.51 5.51 16.11
N LYS A 31 5.14 5.88 14.87
CA LYS A 31 5.30 7.22 14.28
C LYS A 31 6.77 7.67 14.13
N GLN A 32 7.70 6.72 14.12
CA GLN A 32 9.12 6.89 13.84
C GLN A 32 9.32 6.80 12.33
N PHE A 33 8.88 7.84 11.60
CA PHE A 33 8.70 7.76 10.15
C PHE A 33 10.01 7.86 9.36
N GLU A 34 11.04 8.51 9.89
CA GLU A 34 12.36 8.54 9.28
C GLU A 34 13.02 7.14 9.34
N GLU A 35 12.97 6.50 10.51
CA GLU A 35 13.43 5.13 10.71
C GLU A 35 12.60 4.15 9.88
N ALA A 36 11.28 4.31 9.86
CA ALA A 36 10.40 3.49 9.03
C ALA A 36 10.78 3.61 7.54
N LEU A 37 11.06 4.81 7.03
CA LEU A 37 11.51 4.98 5.64
C LEU A 37 12.83 4.27 5.39
N LYS A 38 13.80 4.42 6.30
CA LYS A 38 15.12 3.78 6.18
C LYS A 38 15.01 2.26 6.02
N GLU A 39 14.16 1.62 6.82
CA GLU A 39 13.97 0.17 6.80
C GLU A 39 13.04 -0.31 5.65
N LEU A 40 12.00 0.48 5.31
CA LEU A 40 10.99 0.07 4.34
C LEU A 40 11.36 0.40 2.89
N LEU A 41 12.19 1.42 2.63
CA LEU A 41 12.58 1.79 1.25
C LEU A 41 13.28 0.64 0.50
N PRO A 42 14.30 -0.04 1.06
CA PRO A 42 14.92 -1.18 0.38
C PRO A 42 13.91 -2.29 0.04
N LEU A 43 12.97 -2.57 0.94
CA LEU A 43 11.91 -3.55 0.70
C LEU A 43 10.95 -3.09 -0.40
N ALA A 44 10.60 -1.81 -0.40
CA ALA A 44 9.72 -1.22 -1.40
C ALA A 44 10.35 -1.30 -2.81
N GLU A 45 11.66 -1.04 -2.92
CA GLU A 45 12.43 -1.19 -4.16
C GLU A 45 12.51 -2.66 -4.62
N MET A 46 12.57 -3.61 -3.69
CA MET A 46 12.50 -5.05 -4.00
C MET A 46 11.10 -5.55 -4.37
N GLY A 47 10.10 -4.66 -4.46
CA GLY A 47 8.74 -5.04 -4.85
C GLY A 47 7.83 -5.47 -3.70
N HIS A 48 8.23 -5.28 -2.43
CA HIS A 48 7.38 -5.62 -1.30
C HIS A 48 6.18 -4.66 -1.23
N ASP A 49 5.01 -5.14 -1.63
CA ASP A 49 3.77 -4.40 -1.79
C ASP A 49 3.36 -3.59 -0.54
N ARG A 50 3.42 -4.18 0.66
CA ARG A 50 3.08 -3.48 1.91
C ARG A 50 4.09 -2.40 2.28
N ALA A 51 5.38 -2.62 2.00
CA ALA A 51 6.41 -1.61 2.21
C ALA A 51 6.21 -0.42 1.26
N GLN A 52 5.92 -0.67 -0.01
CA GLN A 52 5.54 0.36 -0.97
C GLN A 52 4.34 1.19 -0.49
N TYR A 53 3.29 0.55 0.04
CA TYR A 53 2.14 1.25 0.61
C TYR A 53 2.51 2.13 1.82
N ARG A 54 3.34 1.61 2.73
CA ARG A 54 3.80 2.36 3.90
C ARG A 54 4.65 3.57 3.51
N VAL A 55 5.64 3.38 2.64
CA VAL A 55 6.46 4.46 2.08
C VAL A 55 5.57 5.53 1.43
N ALA A 56 4.60 5.10 0.60
CA ALA A 56 3.65 6.01 -0.01
C ALA A 56 2.92 6.87 1.03
N ARG A 57 2.41 6.28 2.11
CA ARG A 57 1.71 7.01 3.18
C ARG A 57 2.59 7.99 3.92
N ILE A 58 3.85 7.63 4.20
CA ILE A 58 4.79 8.54 4.86
C ILE A 58 5.01 9.78 3.97
N LEU A 59 5.30 9.57 2.69
CA LEU A 59 5.58 10.65 1.74
C LEU A 59 4.35 11.52 1.45
N PHE A 60 3.15 10.93 1.38
CA PHE A 60 1.91 11.67 1.23
C PHE A 60 1.60 12.57 2.42
N GLY A 61 1.84 12.09 3.65
CA GLY A 61 1.53 12.83 4.86
C GLY A 61 2.59 13.87 5.22
N GLY A 62 3.85 13.65 4.86
CA GLY A 62 4.97 14.44 5.39
C GLY A 62 5.04 14.35 6.91
N MET A 63 5.09 13.13 7.44
CA MET A 63 4.89 12.86 8.86
C MET A 63 6.22 12.78 9.63
N GLY A 64 6.23 13.29 10.87
CA GLY A 64 7.33 13.12 11.84
C GLY A 64 8.73 13.42 11.30
N GLY A 65 8.94 14.65 10.82
CA GLY A 65 10.25 15.10 10.30
C GLY A 65 10.44 14.88 8.80
N VAL A 66 9.74 13.90 8.21
CA VAL A 66 9.82 13.64 6.78
C VAL A 66 9.10 14.72 5.98
N LYS A 67 9.80 15.34 5.02
CA LYS A 67 9.21 16.30 4.08
C LYS A 67 8.15 15.62 3.20
N GLN A 68 6.97 16.24 3.09
CA GLN A 68 5.93 15.77 2.19
C GLN A 68 6.40 15.75 0.73
N ASN A 69 6.13 14.65 0.04
CA ASN A 69 6.36 14.48 -1.39
C ASN A 69 5.23 13.64 -2.00
N LYS A 70 4.10 14.31 -2.29
CA LYS A 70 2.91 13.67 -2.86
C LYS A 70 3.16 13.01 -4.22
N PRO A 71 3.90 13.61 -5.18
CA PRO A 71 4.20 12.96 -6.45
C PRO A 71 4.94 11.64 -6.29
N GLU A 72 5.95 11.58 -5.42
CA GLU A 72 6.69 10.35 -5.15
C GLU A 72 5.84 9.33 -4.40
N GLY A 73 5.09 9.78 -3.39
CA GLY A 73 4.13 8.92 -2.68
C GLY A 73 3.10 8.28 -3.62
N LEU A 74 2.62 9.00 -4.63
CA LEU A 74 1.71 8.47 -5.63
C LEU A 74 2.35 7.36 -6.48
N LYS A 75 3.64 7.48 -6.84
CA LYS A 75 4.34 6.42 -7.58
C LYS A 75 4.40 5.14 -6.76
N TRP A 76 4.78 5.25 -5.49
CA TRP A 76 4.84 4.11 -4.56
C TRP A 76 3.46 3.48 -4.34
N LEU A 77 2.42 4.32 -4.22
CA LEU A 77 1.05 3.85 -4.07
C LEU A 77 0.59 3.06 -5.29
N ARG A 78 0.89 3.55 -6.49
CA ARG A 78 0.57 2.85 -7.75
C ARG A 78 1.30 1.51 -7.83
N ARG A 79 2.61 1.48 -7.57
CA ARG A 79 3.40 0.23 -7.54
C ARG A 79 2.80 -0.79 -6.57
N SER A 80 2.39 -0.36 -5.38
CA SER A 80 1.75 -1.22 -4.39
C SER A 80 0.38 -1.75 -4.85
N ALA A 81 -0.45 -0.88 -5.43
CA ALA A 81 -1.76 -1.27 -5.96
C ALA A 81 -1.64 -2.24 -7.14
N ASP A 82 -0.64 -2.03 -8.00
CA ASP A 82 -0.24 -2.88 -9.12
C ASP A 82 0.27 -4.25 -8.66
N ALA A 83 1.01 -4.30 -7.55
CA ALA A 83 1.43 -5.54 -6.88
C ALA A 83 0.28 -6.27 -6.18
N GLY A 84 -0.94 -5.73 -6.19
CA GLY A 84 -2.14 -6.38 -5.67
C GLY A 84 -2.47 -6.06 -4.21
N ASN A 85 -1.83 -5.04 -3.62
CA ASN A 85 -2.12 -4.60 -2.26
C ASN A 85 -3.51 -3.95 -2.17
N VAL A 86 -4.40 -4.56 -1.38
CA VAL A 86 -5.81 -4.13 -1.28
C VAL A 86 -5.98 -2.75 -0.64
N ASP A 87 -5.12 -2.39 0.32
CA ASP A 87 -5.13 -1.08 0.98
C ASP A 87 -4.67 0.01 0.02
N ALA A 88 -3.65 -0.27 -0.81
CA ALA A 88 -3.17 0.65 -1.83
C ALA A 88 -4.19 0.85 -2.94
N GLN A 89 -4.85 -0.21 -3.38
CA GLN A 89 -5.94 -0.14 -4.36
C GLN A 89 -7.11 0.72 -3.84
N TYR A 90 -7.54 0.50 -2.59
CA TYR A 90 -8.56 1.34 -1.95
C TYR A 90 -8.12 2.81 -1.85
N ALA A 91 -6.89 3.04 -1.42
CA ALA A 91 -6.35 4.39 -1.29
C ALA A 91 -6.28 5.10 -2.66
N LEU A 92 -5.84 4.40 -3.71
CA LEU A 92 -5.79 4.95 -5.07
C LEU A 92 -7.20 5.24 -5.61
N GLY A 93 -8.17 4.37 -5.35
CA GLY A 93 -9.59 4.63 -5.64
C GLY A 93 -10.09 5.89 -4.95
N THR A 94 -9.70 6.12 -3.70
CA THR A 94 -10.05 7.32 -2.94
C THR A 94 -9.41 8.58 -3.54
N LEU A 95 -8.14 8.52 -3.98
CA LEU A 95 -7.49 9.65 -4.63
C LEU A 95 -8.21 10.05 -5.92
N TYR A 96 -8.59 9.09 -6.76
CA TYR A 96 -9.37 9.36 -7.98
C TYR A 96 -10.79 9.84 -7.68
N ALA A 97 -11.43 9.35 -6.61
CA ALA A 97 -12.77 9.80 -6.23
C ALA A 97 -12.79 11.27 -5.80
N LYS A 98 -11.70 11.74 -5.19
CA LYS A 98 -11.58 13.10 -4.63
C LYS A 98 -10.78 14.07 -5.50
N GLY A 99 -10.01 13.58 -6.47
CA GLY A 99 -9.06 14.40 -7.21
C GLY A 99 -7.84 14.83 -6.39
N GLU A 100 -7.40 14.02 -5.43
CA GLU A 100 -6.26 14.35 -4.56
C GLU A 100 -4.94 13.91 -5.19
N GLY A 101 -4.17 14.86 -5.74
CA GLY A 101 -2.89 14.58 -6.40
C GLY A 101 -3.01 13.85 -7.75
N VAL A 102 -4.24 13.60 -8.20
CA VAL A 102 -4.63 13.11 -9.52
C VAL A 102 -5.89 13.85 -9.95
N ASN A 103 -6.20 13.88 -11.25
CA ASN A 103 -7.49 14.39 -11.69
C ASN A 103 -8.61 13.47 -11.18
N GLN A 104 -9.73 14.08 -10.77
CA GLN A 104 -10.89 13.31 -10.34
C GLN A 104 -11.39 12.46 -11.51
N ASP A 105 -11.60 11.17 -11.26
CA ASP A 105 -12.10 10.23 -12.25
C ASP A 105 -12.96 9.16 -11.57
N PRO A 106 -14.30 9.25 -11.67
CA PRO A 106 -15.19 8.30 -11.00
C PRO A 106 -15.08 6.88 -11.57
N VAL A 107 -14.70 6.71 -12.85
CA VAL A 107 -14.57 5.39 -13.47
C VAL A 107 -13.31 4.69 -12.94
N PHE A 108 -12.18 5.40 -12.88
CA PHE A 108 -10.96 4.84 -12.30
C PHE A 108 -11.08 4.62 -10.79
N ALA A 109 -11.76 5.52 -10.07
CA ALA A 109 -12.05 5.31 -8.65
C ALA A 109 -12.85 4.04 -8.42
N PHE A 110 -13.94 3.87 -9.18
CA PHE A 110 -14.78 2.68 -9.12
C PHE A 110 -14.01 1.42 -9.46
N MET A 111 -13.21 1.44 -10.53
CA MET A 111 -12.36 0.33 -10.94
C MET A 111 -11.43 -0.12 -9.80
N TRP A 112 -10.71 0.80 -9.17
CA TRP A 112 -9.80 0.47 -8.06
C TRP A 112 -10.53 -0.10 -6.84
N PHE A 113 -11.69 0.47 -6.49
CA PHE A 113 -12.54 -0.11 -5.46
C PHE A 113 -13.04 -1.50 -5.84
N ALA A 114 -13.41 -1.75 -7.10
CA ALA A 114 -13.84 -3.07 -7.56
C ALA A 114 -12.72 -4.11 -7.46
N ILE A 115 -11.49 -3.79 -7.88
CA ILE A 115 -10.33 -4.71 -7.77
C ILE A 115 -10.10 -5.12 -6.31
N SER A 116 -10.11 -4.15 -5.39
CA SER A 116 -9.90 -4.39 -3.96
C SER A 116 -11.10 -5.10 -3.30
N ALA A 117 -12.34 -4.75 -3.69
CA ALA A 117 -13.57 -5.38 -3.23
C ALA A 117 -13.67 -6.85 -3.65
N ASN A 118 -13.22 -7.20 -4.85
CA ASN A 118 -13.18 -8.58 -5.33
C ASN A 118 -12.24 -9.48 -4.52
N LYS A 119 -11.30 -8.88 -3.77
CA LYS A 119 -10.44 -9.57 -2.79
C LYS A 119 -11.03 -9.57 -1.37
N GLY A 120 -12.26 -9.10 -1.20
CA GLY A 120 -12.99 -9.12 0.08
C GLY A 120 -12.74 -7.90 0.98
N PHE A 121 -12.07 -6.85 0.50
CA PHE A 121 -11.80 -5.66 1.32
C PHE A 121 -13.08 -4.84 1.56
N GLN A 122 -13.55 -4.84 2.82
CA GLN A 122 -14.86 -4.32 3.19
C GLN A 122 -15.03 -2.82 2.92
N ASP A 123 -13.98 -2.03 3.13
CA ASP A 123 -14.03 -0.58 2.86
C ASP A 123 -14.19 -0.31 1.35
N SER A 124 -13.52 -1.08 0.50
CA SER A 124 -13.71 -1.01 -0.95
C SER A 124 -15.11 -1.47 -1.38
N ILE A 125 -15.66 -2.52 -0.76
CA ILE A 125 -17.05 -2.94 -1.05
C ILE A 125 -18.00 -1.78 -0.73
N ARG A 126 -17.89 -1.19 0.46
CA ARG A 126 -18.73 -0.06 0.87
C ARG A 126 -18.56 1.17 -0.03
N ALA A 127 -17.32 1.51 -0.37
CA ALA A 127 -17.02 2.64 -1.25
C ALA A 127 -17.60 2.41 -2.66
N ARG A 128 -17.40 1.21 -3.23
CA ARG A 128 -17.97 0.82 -4.51
C ARG A 128 -19.49 0.95 -4.51
N GLU A 129 -20.18 0.36 -3.54
CA GLU A 129 -21.65 0.43 -3.45
C GLU A 129 -22.16 1.86 -3.25
N THR A 130 -21.41 2.69 -2.53
CA THR A 130 -21.75 4.12 -2.39
C THR A 130 -21.64 4.84 -3.74
N MET A 131 -20.59 4.59 -4.51
CA MET A 131 -20.40 5.19 -5.83
C MET A 131 -21.45 4.73 -6.85
N ARG A 132 -21.92 3.48 -6.79
CA ARG A 132 -23.00 3.00 -7.69
C ARG A 132 -24.28 3.83 -7.62
N LYS A 133 -24.52 4.50 -6.49
CA LYS A 133 -25.71 5.35 -6.29
C LYS A 133 -25.63 6.69 -7.03
N SER A 134 -24.43 7.16 -7.37
CA SER A 134 -24.20 8.45 -8.03
C SER A 134 -23.64 8.34 -9.45
N MET A 135 -23.23 7.15 -9.88
CA MET A 135 -22.69 6.90 -11.21
C MET A 135 -23.77 6.48 -12.22
N THR A 136 -23.52 6.75 -13.49
CA THR A 136 -24.36 6.21 -14.58
C THR A 136 -24.06 4.73 -14.81
N ARG A 137 -25.02 4.01 -15.40
CA ARG A 137 -24.82 2.61 -15.80
C ARG A 137 -23.59 2.42 -16.68
N GLY A 138 -23.38 3.29 -17.67
CA GLY A 138 -22.22 3.21 -18.56
C GLY A 138 -20.88 3.38 -17.82
N GLN A 139 -20.82 4.28 -16.84
CA GLN A 139 -19.61 4.44 -16.02
C GLN A 139 -19.34 3.23 -15.12
N ILE A 140 -20.39 2.62 -14.57
CA ILE A 140 -20.28 1.39 -13.75
C ILE A 140 -19.80 0.23 -14.61
N ASP A 141 -20.44 0.01 -15.77
CA ASP A 141 -20.10 -1.07 -16.68
C ASP A 141 -18.65 -0.95 -17.18
N GLU A 142 -18.20 0.28 -17.48
CA GLU A 142 -16.83 0.56 -17.87
C GLU A 142 -15.84 0.30 -16.71
N GLY A 143 -16.13 0.80 -15.50
CA GLY A 143 -15.27 0.57 -14.34
C GLY A 143 -15.13 -0.92 -13.98
N GLU A 144 -16.23 -1.67 -14.03
CA GLU A 144 -16.24 -3.13 -13.86
C GLU A 144 -15.44 -3.84 -14.96
N ARG A 145 -15.58 -3.40 -16.22
CA ARG A 145 -14.82 -3.95 -17.36
C ARG A 145 -13.33 -3.72 -17.19
N LEU A 146 -12.93 -2.52 -16.78
CA LEU A 146 -11.53 -2.20 -16.52
C LEU A 146 -10.98 -3.02 -15.34
N ALA A 147 -11.76 -3.20 -14.28
CA ALA A 147 -11.35 -3.97 -13.10
C ALA A 147 -11.10 -5.45 -13.44
N ARG A 148 -11.98 -6.06 -14.24
CA ARG A 148 -11.82 -7.46 -14.69
C ARG A 148 -10.60 -7.66 -15.59
N ASN A 149 -10.28 -6.67 -16.41
CA ASN A 149 -9.19 -6.74 -17.39
C ASN A 149 -7.92 -6.05 -16.89
N TRP A 150 -7.83 -5.70 -15.60
CA TRP A 150 -6.70 -4.94 -15.09
C TRP A 150 -5.41 -5.75 -15.21
N GLN A 151 -4.45 -5.17 -15.92
CA GLN A 151 -3.09 -5.69 -16.00
C GLN A 151 -2.16 -4.59 -15.51
N PRO A 152 -1.37 -4.85 -14.44
CA PRO A 152 -0.37 -3.91 -14.00
C PRO A 152 0.64 -3.66 -15.13
N LYS A 153 0.98 -2.39 -15.37
CA LYS A 153 2.03 -2.07 -16.35
C LYS A 153 3.37 -2.49 -15.76
N ARG A 154 4.06 -3.42 -16.44
CA ARG A 154 5.43 -3.83 -16.12
C ARG A 154 6.43 -2.73 -16.48
#